data_AF-A0A5E6UD87-F1
#
_entry.id   AF-A0A5E6UD87-F1
#
_cell.length_a   1.000
_cell.length_b   1.000
_cell.length_c   1.000
_cell.angle_alpha   90.00
_cell.angle_beta   90.00
_cell.angle_gamma   90.00
#
_symmetry.space_group_name_H-M   'P 1'
#
loop_
_entity.id
_entity.type
_entity.pdbx_description
1 polymer ?
#
loop_
_entity_poly.entity_id
_entity_poly.type
_entity_poly.pdbx_seq_one_letter_code
_entity_poly.pdbx_strand_id
1 'polypeptide(L)'
;MKIVGCVAVIVVCMVMLRDDRRTFMTLYFQESVTLNSASDEIDPRYVQALQQIMAAQRIDTQKIDLVLDPDSRRALQVRFADDALDARQRQDLRALFESFEPAREAARLSGRLLVDMHQARKLGVGAYYDFGPASEEVVALGEMSLPLYFSFLSQIDVQLRRNELATAQKLQADMICEANARLHATLPFEVTDFDVSGSDLRGEMKLRMASGEQIQAPAQLLFDDQQLLERLEMGGMRVRIQRPDAVDRLVFEFGSIGTVRYQPYMYFIRSDPEAFDACRGVAYQSGRPFSFYLGEGVDRLLKVRFQPPG
;
A
#
# COMPACT_ATOMS: atom_id res chain seq x y z
N MET A 1 -73.38 44.09 -2.12
CA MET A 1 -72.05 43.65 -2.59
C MET A 1 -70.98 44.14 -1.62
N LYS A 2 -70.35 43.22 -0.89
CA LYS A 2 -68.92 43.21 -0.53
C LYS A 2 -68.65 41.92 0.24
N ILE A 3 -67.76 41.12 -0.34
CA ILE A 3 -67.26 39.83 0.13
C ILE A 3 -66.11 40.11 1.09
N VAL A 4 -66.13 39.49 2.27
CA VAL A 4 -64.96 39.27 3.15
C VAL A 4 -65.23 37.90 3.77
N GLY A 5 -64.60 36.79 3.39
CA GLY A 5 -63.19 36.60 3.04
C GLY A 5 -62.49 35.92 4.21
N CYS A 6 -62.92 34.71 4.57
CA CYS A 6 -62.25 33.84 5.54
C CYS A 6 -60.87 33.43 4.98
N VAL A 7 -59.80 33.88 5.63
CA VAL A 7 -58.45 33.39 5.34
C VAL A 7 -58.21 32.16 6.22
N ALA A 8 -58.21 30.99 5.57
CA ALA A 8 -57.78 29.74 6.15
C ALA A 8 -56.27 29.79 6.41
N VAL A 9 -55.88 29.58 7.67
CA VAL A 9 -54.49 29.37 8.07
C VAL A 9 -54.08 27.97 7.63
N ILE A 10 -53.28 27.89 6.58
CA ILE A 10 -52.60 26.66 6.16
C ILE A 10 -51.44 26.44 7.13
N VAL A 11 -51.60 25.50 8.05
CA VAL A 11 -50.51 24.97 8.87
C VAL A 11 -49.68 24.06 7.97
N VAL A 12 -48.55 24.57 7.50
CA VAL A 12 -47.51 23.77 6.84
C VAL A 12 -46.87 22.88 7.91
N CYS A 13 -47.27 21.60 7.95
CA CYS A 13 -46.52 20.57 8.67
C CYS A 13 -45.21 20.33 7.91
N MET A 14 -44.13 20.96 8.37
CA MET A 14 -42.77 20.49 8.10
C MET A 14 -42.64 19.10 8.74
N VAL A 15 -42.78 18.06 7.92
CA VAL A 15 -42.28 16.73 8.25
C VAL A 15 -40.76 16.85 8.27
N MET A 16 -40.21 17.13 9.45
CA MET A 16 -38.83 16.80 9.76
C MET A 16 -38.72 15.29 9.62
N LEU A 17 -38.19 14.82 8.49
CA LEU A 17 -37.77 13.42 8.33
C LEU A 17 -36.80 13.14 9.47
N ARG A 18 -37.29 12.42 10.48
CA ARG A 18 -36.49 11.95 11.60
C ARG A 18 -35.52 10.95 11.00
N ASP A 19 -34.26 11.35 10.87
CA ASP A 19 -33.20 10.44 10.46
C ASP A 19 -32.93 9.51 11.65
N ASP A 20 -33.72 8.44 11.75
CA ASP A 20 -33.66 7.45 12.83
C ASP A 20 -32.41 6.55 12.74
N ARG A 21 -31.47 6.86 11.82
CA ARG A 21 -30.22 6.11 11.68
C ARG A 21 -29.20 6.56 12.71
N ARG A 22 -28.70 5.62 13.52
CA ARG A 22 -27.65 5.88 14.51
C ARG A 22 -26.30 5.40 14.02
N THR A 23 -25.25 6.14 14.37
CA THR A 23 -23.87 5.72 14.12
C THR A 23 -23.58 4.45 14.93
N PHE A 24 -23.27 3.37 14.23
CA PHE A 24 -22.88 2.11 14.83
C PHE A 24 -21.37 2.04 15.06
N MET A 25 -20.60 2.53 14.08
CA MET A 25 -19.14 2.62 14.16
C MET A 25 -18.57 3.76 13.33
N THR A 26 -17.40 4.23 13.72
CA THR A 26 -16.55 5.14 12.96
C THR A 26 -15.31 4.37 12.49
N LEU A 27 -15.06 4.39 11.19
CA LEU A 27 -13.93 3.77 10.51
C LEU A 27 -12.88 4.83 10.20
N TYR A 28 -11.66 4.69 10.70
CA TYR A 28 -10.56 5.64 10.48
C TYR A 28 -9.54 5.07 9.50
N PHE A 29 -9.26 5.80 8.43
CA PHE A 29 -8.41 5.37 7.32
C PHE A 29 -7.07 6.08 7.31
N GLN A 30 -6.09 5.48 6.64
CA GLN A 30 -4.76 6.05 6.49
C GLN A 30 -4.74 7.34 5.66
N GLU A 31 -5.58 7.41 4.63
CA GLU A 31 -5.70 8.54 3.72
C GLU A 31 -7.11 9.13 3.73
N SER A 32 -7.30 10.21 2.96
CA SER A 32 -8.63 10.80 2.76
C SER A 32 -9.58 9.75 2.17
N VAL A 33 -10.83 9.78 2.64
CA VAL A 33 -11.92 8.97 2.08
C VAL A 33 -12.75 9.77 1.07
N THR A 34 -12.36 11.01 0.79
CA THR A 34 -13.04 11.90 -0.16
C THR A 34 -12.44 11.78 -1.56
N LEU A 35 -13.25 12.02 -2.59
CA LEU A 35 -12.86 11.92 -4.00
C LEU A 35 -11.67 12.83 -4.35
N ASN A 36 -11.66 14.03 -3.77
CA ASN A 36 -10.54 14.96 -3.90
C ASN A 36 -10.45 15.85 -2.65
N SER A 37 -9.37 16.65 -2.55
CA SER A 37 -9.14 17.54 -1.41
C SER A 37 -10.10 18.72 -1.33
N ALA A 38 -10.90 18.98 -2.37
CA ALA A 38 -11.81 20.12 -2.46
C ALA A 38 -13.28 19.74 -2.24
N SER A 39 -13.60 18.45 -2.18
CA SER A 39 -14.96 17.92 -2.05
C SER A 39 -15.11 17.13 -0.76
N ASP A 40 -16.31 17.19 -0.18
CA ASP A 40 -16.72 16.32 0.93
C ASP A 40 -17.47 15.06 0.42
N GLU A 41 -17.52 14.87 -0.90
CA GLU A 41 -18.03 13.65 -1.52
C GLU A 41 -17.11 12.47 -1.20
N ILE A 42 -17.70 11.41 -0.64
CA ILE A 42 -17.00 10.16 -0.33
C ILE A 42 -16.60 9.49 -1.64
N ASP A 43 -15.33 9.09 -1.75
CA ASP A 43 -14.82 8.38 -2.91
C ASP A 43 -15.61 7.05 -3.09
N PRO A 44 -16.19 6.82 -4.29
CA PRO A 44 -17.02 5.65 -4.58
C PRO A 44 -16.35 4.31 -4.25
N ARG A 45 -15.01 4.23 -4.27
CA ARG A 45 -14.26 3.02 -3.93
C ARG A 45 -14.51 2.57 -2.49
N TYR A 46 -14.57 3.49 -1.53
CA TYR A 46 -14.87 3.14 -0.13
C TYR A 46 -16.32 2.69 0.03
N VAL A 47 -17.25 3.35 -0.68
CA VAL A 47 -18.66 2.99 -0.69
C VAL A 47 -18.84 1.57 -1.22
N GLN A 48 -18.26 1.27 -2.38
CA GLN A 48 -18.33 -0.05 -3.00
C GLN A 48 -17.70 -1.15 -2.13
N ALA A 49 -16.52 -0.89 -1.55
CA ALA A 49 -15.85 -1.87 -0.69
C ALA A 49 -16.67 -2.18 0.57
N LEU A 50 -17.25 -1.16 1.21
CA LEU A 50 -18.13 -1.35 2.37
C LEU A 50 -19.41 -2.08 1.99
N GLN A 51 -20.03 -1.74 0.86
CA GLN A 51 -21.22 -2.45 0.37
C GLN A 51 -20.94 -3.94 0.13
N GLN A 52 -19.79 -4.29 -0.46
CA GLN A 52 -19.38 -5.67 -0.69
C GLN A 52 -19.20 -6.45 0.62
N ILE A 53 -18.52 -5.84 1.61
CA ILE A 53 -18.35 -6.44 2.94
C ILE A 53 -19.70 -6.70 3.61
N MET A 54 -20.61 -5.72 3.55
CA MET A 54 -21.92 -5.83 4.17
C MET A 54 -22.78 -6.88 3.48
N ALA A 55 -22.76 -6.93 2.14
CA ALA A 55 -23.43 -7.95 1.36
C ALA A 55 -22.90 -9.37 1.68
N ALA A 56 -21.59 -9.52 1.87
CA ALA A 56 -20.98 -10.79 2.28
C ALA A 56 -21.46 -11.26 3.67
N GLN A 57 -21.78 -10.31 4.57
CA GLN A 57 -22.41 -10.57 5.87
C GLN A 57 -23.94 -10.71 5.79
N ARG A 58 -24.51 -10.77 4.58
CA ARG A 58 -25.96 -10.84 4.32
C ARG A 58 -26.74 -9.68 4.94
N ILE A 59 -26.13 -8.50 4.95
CA ILE A 59 -26.75 -7.26 5.42
C ILE A 59 -27.27 -6.51 4.20
N ASP A 60 -28.52 -6.03 4.29
CA ASP A 60 -29.14 -5.21 3.26
C ASP A 60 -28.43 -3.85 3.17
N THR A 61 -27.75 -3.61 2.05
CA THR A 61 -26.94 -2.41 1.81
C THR A 61 -27.79 -1.14 1.72
N GLN A 62 -29.11 -1.24 1.44
CA GLN A 62 -30.01 -0.08 1.43
C GLN A 62 -30.30 0.46 2.83
N LYS A 63 -30.08 -0.35 3.86
CA LYS A 63 -30.25 0.02 5.27
C LYS A 63 -29.03 0.71 5.88
N ILE A 64 -27.98 0.89 5.09
CA ILE A 64 -26.71 1.46 5.52
C ILE A 64 -26.65 2.90 5.06
N ASP A 65 -26.25 3.78 5.96
CA ASP A 65 -25.85 5.14 5.62
C ASP A 65 -24.35 5.26 5.86
N LEU A 66 -23.64 5.79 4.87
CA LEU A 66 -22.22 6.09 4.97
C LEU A 66 -22.07 7.60 4.92
N VAL A 67 -21.61 8.17 6.03
CA VAL A 67 -21.47 9.62 6.20
C VAL A 67 -20.02 9.94 6.54
N LEU A 68 -19.51 11.04 5.99
CA LEU A 68 -18.21 11.55 6.39
C LEU A 68 -18.24 11.99 7.85
N ASP A 69 -17.19 11.68 8.60
CA ASP A 69 -17.06 12.20 9.96
C ASP A 69 -16.86 13.73 9.90
N PRO A 70 -17.64 14.52 10.68
CA PRO A 70 -17.59 15.98 10.60
C PRO A 70 -16.23 16.56 10.99
N ASP A 71 -15.46 15.84 11.81
CA ASP A 71 -14.18 16.29 12.33
C ASP A 71 -12.99 15.75 11.52
N SER A 72 -13.23 14.85 10.55
CA SER A 72 -12.16 14.16 9.83
C SER A 72 -12.55 13.66 8.44
N ARG A 73 -11.83 14.17 7.43
CA ARG A 73 -11.87 13.65 6.05
C ARG A 73 -11.24 12.27 5.86
N ARG A 74 -10.73 11.67 6.94
CA ARG A 74 -10.17 10.32 6.95
C ARG A 74 -11.05 9.33 7.71
N ALA A 75 -12.27 9.73 8.06
CA ALA A 75 -13.16 8.88 8.82
C ALA A 75 -14.55 8.80 8.19
N LEU A 76 -15.09 7.57 8.17
CA LEU A 76 -16.45 7.28 7.74
C LEU A 76 -17.26 6.77 8.92
N GLN A 77 -18.43 7.34 9.11
CA GLN A 77 -19.44 6.85 10.03
C GLN A 77 -20.35 5.88 9.28
N VAL A 78 -20.44 4.66 9.80
CA VAL A 78 -21.40 3.65 9.32
C VAL A 78 -22.61 3.71 10.23
N ARG A 79 -23.75 4.12 9.67
CA ARG A 79 -25.01 4.27 10.41
C ARG A 79 -26.04 3.26 9.91
N PHE A 80 -26.83 2.78 10.84
CA PHE A 80 -27.92 1.83 10.59
C PHE A 80 -29.20 2.35 11.23
N ALA A 81 -30.35 1.99 10.67
CA ALA A 81 -31.61 2.07 11.41
C ALA A 81 -31.56 1.12 12.62
N ASP A 82 -32.26 1.45 13.71
CA ASP A 82 -32.20 0.73 14.99
C ASP A 82 -32.57 -0.77 14.88
N ASP A 83 -33.39 -1.14 13.90
CA ASP A 83 -33.85 -2.51 13.61
C ASP A 83 -33.12 -3.17 12.42
N ALA A 84 -32.14 -2.50 11.80
CA ALA A 84 -31.51 -2.98 10.58
C ALA A 84 -30.61 -4.19 10.79
N LEU A 85 -30.09 -4.37 12.01
CA LEU A 85 -29.17 -5.45 12.37
C LEU A 85 -29.70 -6.21 13.59
N ASP A 86 -29.77 -7.54 13.47
CA ASP A 86 -29.99 -8.41 14.63
C ASP A 86 -28.73 -8.53 15.51
N ALA A 87 -28.87 -9.14 16.69
CA ALA A 87 -27.77 -9.27 17.65
C ALA A 87 -26.57 -10.03 17.09
N ARG A 88 -26.81 -11.06 16.28
CA ARG A 88 -25.77 -11.88 15.66
C ARG A 88 -25.03 -11.09 14.59
N GLN A 89 -25.76 -10.41 13.70
CA GLN A 89 -25.17 -9.54 12.66
C GLN A 89 -24.32 -8.43 13.27
N ARG A 90 -24.76 -7.81 14.38
CA ARG A 90 -23.95 -6.80 15.10
C ARG A 90 -22.65 -7.39 15.64
N GLN A 91 -22.71 -8.60 16.20
CA GLN A 91 -21.53 -9.27 16.74
C GLN A 91 -20.57 -9.69 15.63
N ASP A 92 -21.08 -10.27 14.54
CA ASP A 92 -20.30 -10.72 13.40
C ASP A 92 -19.61 -9.53 12.70
N LEU A 93 -20.32 -8.41 12.50
CA LEU A 93 -19.72 -7.18 11.98
C LEU A 93 -18.66 -6.61 12.90
N ARG A 94 -18.93 -6.59 14.21
CA ARG A 94 -17.96 -6.09 15.20
C ARG A 94 -16.68 -6.92 15.14
N ALA A 95 -16.79 -8.24 15.20
CA ALA A 95 -15.65 -9.15 15.11
C ALA A 95 -14.88 -8.98 13.80
N LEU A 96 -15.57 -8.81 12.67
CA LEU A 96 -14.93 -8.56 11.38
C LEU A 96 -14.10 -7.29 11.41
N PHE A 97 -14.69 -6.16 11.81
CA PHE A 97 -14.00 -4.86 11.79
C PHE A 97 -12.92 -4.73 12.87
N GLU A 98 -13.10 -5.36 14.03
CA GLU A 98 -12.07 -5.49 15.07
C GLU A 98 -10.87 -6.34 14.62
N SER A 99 -11.04 -7.23 13.63
CA SER A 99 -9.94 -8.06 13.12
C SER A 99 -8.93 -7.32 12.24
N PHE A 100 -9.29 -6.13 11.71
CA PHE A 100 -8.41 -5.39 10.78
C PHE A 100 -7.18 -4.82 11.48
N GLU A 101 -7.34 -4.21 12.64
CA GLU A 101 -6.23 -3.61 13.42
C GLU A 101 -5.14 -4.64 13.78
N PRO A 102 -5.45 -5.81 14.40
CA PRO A 102 -4.43 -6.81 14.69
C PRO A 102 -3.86 -7.45 13.42
N ALA A 103 -4.66 -7.64 12.37
CA ALA A 103 -4.16 -8.14 11.09
C ALA A 103 -3.13 -7.19 10.45
N ARG A 104 -3.34 -5.88 10.60
CA ARG A 104 -2.42 -4.85 10.10
C ARG A 104 -1.12 -4.78 10.91
N GLU A 105 -1.20 -4.96 12.22
CA GLU A 105 -0.03 -5.05 13.09
C GLU A 105 0.77 -6.34 12.84
N ALA A 106 0.09 -7.45 12.55
CA ALA A 106 0.73 -8.71 12.14
C ALA A 106 1.38 -8.62 10.75
N ALA A 107 0.83 -7.80 9.84
CA ALA A 107 1.41 -7.53 8.53
C ALA A 107 2.64 -6.60 8.55
N ARG A 108 3.20 -6.30 9.75
CA ARG A 108 4.50 -5.62 9.86
C ARG A 108 5.57 -6.50 9.26
N LEU A 109 6.02 -6.10 8.07
CA LEU A 109 7.01 -6.88 7.38
C LEU A 109 8.37 -6.80 8.07
N SER A 110 8.92 -7.98 8.24
CA SER A 110 10.24 -8.21 8.78
C SER A 110 10.91 -9.31 7.96
N GLY A 111 12.23 -9.34 8.06
CA GLY A 111 13.02 -10.31 7.34
C GLY A 111 14.46 -10.30 7.80
N ARG A 112 15.30 -10.99 7.06
CA ARG A 112 16.74 -11.07 7.30
C ARG A 112 17.48 -10.88 5.99
N LEU A 113 18.55 -10.08 6.05
CA LEU A 113 19.56 -10.01 5.01
C LEU A 113 20.73 -10.88 5.42
N LEU A 114 20.97 -11.94 4.66
CA LEU A 114 22.18 -12.75 4.77
C LEU A 114 23.21 -12.21 3.79
N VAL A 115 24.42 -11.93 4.24
CA VAL A 115 25.55 -11.54 3.38
C VAL A 115 26.75 -12.41 3.73
N ASP A 116 27.34 -13.04 2.71
CA ASP A 116 28.55 -13.85 2.89
C ASP A 116 29.79 -13.04 2.53
N MET A 117 30.43 -12.47 3.56
CA MET A 117 31.63 -11.66 3.37
C MET A 117 32.89 -12.51 3.14
N HIS A 118 32.85 -13.83 3.38
CA HIS A 118 33.98 -14.70 3.05
C HIS A 118 34.22 -14.78 1.55
N GLN A 119 33.16 -14.61 0.76
CA GLN A 119 33.21 -14.60 -0.71
C GLN A 119 33.30 -13.20 -1.30
N ALA A 120 33.46 -12.17 -0.47
CA ALA A 120 33.49 -10.78 -0.93
C ALA A 120 34.71 -10.50 -1.82
N ARG A 121 34.45 -9.74 -2.87
CA ARG A 121 35.47 -9.28 -3.83
C ARG A 121 35.44 -7.77 -3.94
N LYS A 122 36.59 -7.17 -4.17
CA LYS A 122 36.69 -5.71 -4.24
C LYS A 122 36.24 -5.23 -5.62
N LEU A 123 35.39 -4.22 -5.63
CA LEU A 123 34.93 -3.56 -6.85
C LEU A 123 35.90 -2.45 -7.28
N GLY A 124 36.00 -2.27 -8.58
CA GLY A 124 36.73 -1.19 -9.20
C GLY A 124 36.09 0.18 -9.08
N VAL A 125 36.90 1.21 -9.28
CA VAL A 125 36.39 2.56 -9.54
C VAL A 125 35.83 2.58 -10.96
N GLY A 126 34.55 2.23 -11.11
CA GLY A 126 33.84 2.14 -12.39
C GLY A 126 33.01 0.86 -12.51
N ALA A 127 31.87 0.93 -13.21
CA ALA A 127 30.80 -0.08 -13.19
C ALA A 127 31.12 -1.45 -13.85
N TYR A 128 32.38 -1.75 -14.20
CA TYR A 128 32.70 -2.86 -15.10
C TYR A 128 33.91 -3.72 -14.72
N TYR A 129 34.58 -3.49 -13.58
CA TYR A 129 35.75 -4.29 -13.18
C TYR A 129 35.65 -4.80 -11.73
N ASP A 130 35.68 -6.13 -11.57
CA ASP A 130 35.89 -6.84 -10.29
C ASP A 130 37.41 -6.97 -10.05
N PHE A 131 37.93 -6.35 -9.00
CA PHE A 131 39.34 -6.37 -8.64
C PHE A 131 39.60 -7.27 -7.43
N GLY A 132 39.71 -8.58 -7.65
CA GLY A 132 40.35 -9.49 -6.68
C GLY A 132 39.65 -9.57 -5.32
N PRO A 133 40.30 -10.24 -4.33
CA PRO A 133 39.68 -10.47 -3.03
C PRO A 133 39.48 -9.16 -2.26
N ALA A 134 38.45 -9.12 -1.41
CA ALA A 134 38.27 -8.05 -0.45
C ALA A 134 39.40 -8.03 0.61
N SER A 135 39.50 -6.93 1.37
CA SER A 135 40.45 -6.82 2.48
C SER A 135 40.24 -7.89 3.56
N GLU A 136 41.32 -8.24 4.29
CA GLU A 136 41.23 -9.22 5.39
C GLU A 136 40.21 -8.80 6.45
N GLU A 137 40.08 -7.49 6.73
CA GLU A 137 39.08 -6.94 7.64
C GLU A 137 37.65 -7.24 7.19
N VAL A 138 37.36 -7.12 5.88
CA VAL A 138 36.06 -7.44 5.29
C VAL A 138 35.79 -8.94 5.37
N VAL A 139 36.76 -9.76 4.97
CA VAL A 139 36.63 -11.22 4.99
C VAL A 139 36.44 -11.75 6.42
N ALA A 140 37.07 -11.10 7.41
CA ALA A 140 36.94 -11.44 8.82
C ALA A 140 35.53 -11.17 9.40
N LEU A 141 34.70 -10.35 8.75
CA LEU A 141 33.28 -10.18 9.13
C LEU A 141 32.46 -11.46 8.91
N GLY A 142 32.91 -12.30 7.96
CA GLY A 142 32.29 -13.58 7.64
C GLY A 142 30.82 -13.51 7.24
N GLU A 143 30.06 -14.56 7.56
CA GLU A 143 28.62 -14.58 7.33
C GLU A 143 27.88 -13.65 8.30
N MET A 144 27.16 -12.68 7.75
CA MET A 144 26.36 -11.73 8.50
C MET A 144 24.87 -12.02 8.29
N SER A 145 24.11 -12.10 9.39
CA SER A 145 22.64 -12.16 9.37
C SER A 145 22.06 -10.91 10.01
N LEU A 146 21.55 -10.00 9.20
CA LEU A 146 21.05 -8.70 9.64
C LEU A 146 19.51 -8.69 9.69
N PRO A 147 18.88 -8.45 10.85
CA PRO A 147 17.42 -8.31 10.91
C PRO A 147 16.98 -7.05 10.19
N LEU A 148 15.95 -7.17 9.36
CA LEU A 148 15.33 -6.08 8.63
C LEU A 148 13.93 -5.81 9.19
N TYR A 149 13.66 -4.54 9.46
CA TYR A 149 12.33 -4.05 9.79
C TYR A 149 11.98 -2.94 8.84
N PHE A 150 10.77 -2.98 8.27
CA PHE A 150 10.41 -2.00 7.26
C PHE A 150 8.93 -1.61 7.35
N SER A 151 8.65 -0.41 6.88
CA SER A 151 7.29 0.14 6.82
C SER A 151 7.03 0.63 5.41
N PHE A 152 5.97 0.12 4.77
CA PHE A 152 5.53 0.65 3.49
C PHE A 152 5.16 2.13 3.60
N LEU A 153 5.60 2.88 2.60
CA LEU A 153 5.07 4.19 2.31
C LEU A 153 3.65 4.01 1.75
N SER A 154 2.75 4.94 2.04
CA SER A 154 1.36 4.86 1.57
C SER A 154 1.19 5.22 0.09
N GLN A 155 2.30 5.46 -0.60
CA GLN A 155 2.35 5.89 -1.99
C GLN A 155 2.85 4.75 -2.86
N ILE A 156 2.11 4.49 -3.94
CA ILE A 156 2.57 3.69 -5.07
C ILE A 156 3.41 4.59 -5.96
N ASP A 157 4.48 4.02 -6.51
CA ASP A 157 5.25 4.66 -7.59
C ASP A 157 5.02 3.92 -8.91
N VAL A 158 5.12 4.65 -10.03
CA VAL A 158 5.00 4.10 -11.37
C VAL A 158 6.28 4.40 -12.13
N GLN A 159 7.06 3.34 -12.41
CA GLN A 159 8.29 3.44 -13.17
C GLN A 159 8.09 3.03 -14.62
N LEU A 160 8.82 3.68 -15.51
CA LEU A 160 8.86 3.31 -16.92
C LEU A 160 10.11 2.48 -17.18
N ARG A 161 9.92 1.20 -17.51
CA ARG A 161 11.01 0.33 -17.95
C ARG A 161 11.00 0.26 -19.47
N ARG A 162 12.10 0.67 -20.11
CA ARG A 162 12.22 0.58 -21.57
C ARG A 162 12.08 -0.88 -22.01
N ASN A 163 11.23 -1.11 -23.02
CA ASN A 163 11.09 -2.43 -23.61
C ASN A 163 12.30 -2.72 -24.51
N GLU A 164 12.96 -3.86 -24.31
CA GLU A 164 14.16 -4.24 -25.05
C GLU A 164 13.90 -4.48 -26.56
N LEU A 165 12.65 -4.79 -26.92
CA LEU A 165 12.21 -4.99 -28.31
C LEU A 165 11.85 -3.67 -29.02
N ALA A 166 11.97 -2.52 -28.35
CA ALA A 166 11.64 -1.22 -28.91
C ALA A 166 12.65 -0.82 -30.00
N THR A 167 12.15 -0.69 -31.25
CA THR A 167 12.92 -0.13 -32.36
C THR A 167 13.11 1.38 -32.21
N ALA A 168 14.14 1.94 -32.84
CA ALA A 168 14.45 3.38 -32.80
C ALA A 168 13.28 4.30 -33.23
N GLN A 169 12.29 3.78 -33.97
CA GLN A 169 11.11 4.53 -34.44
C GLN A 169 9.88 4.38 -33.52
N LYS A 170 9.84 3.37 -32.65
CA LYS A 170 8.79 3.13 -31.66
C LYS A 170 9.43 2.80 -30.31
N LEU A 171 9.92 3.84 -29.66
CA LEU A 171 10.30 3.77 -28.25
C LEU A 171 9.05 3.38 -27.44
N GLN A 172 9.08 2.20 -26.83
CA GLN A 172 8.05 1.67 -25.96
C GLN A 172 8.64 1.44 -24.58
N ALA A 173 7.82 1.64 -23.56
CA ALA A 173 8.16 1.35 -22.17
C ALA A 173 6.99 0.67 -21.48
N ASP A 174 7.31 -0.25 -20.59
CA ASP A 174 6.35 -0.90 -19.71
C ASP A 174 6.15 0.01 -18.48
N MET A 175 4.90 0.17 -18.06
CA MET A 175 4.55 0.87 -16.82
C MET A 175 4.54 -0.13 -15.67
N ILE A 176 5.50 0.02 -14.76
CA ILE A 176 5.79 -0.90 -13.67
C ILE A 176 5.31 -0.28 -12.35
N CYS A 177 4.51 -1.04 -11.60
CA CYS A 177 4.03 -0.63 -10.29
C CYS A 177 5.06 -0.98 -9.21
N GLU A 178 5.41 0.01 -8.41
CA GLU A 178 6.42 -0.13 -7.35
C GLU A 178 5.86 0.26 -5.98
N ALA A 179 6.18 -0.58 -5.00
CA ALA A 179 5.90 -0.38 -3.60
C ALA A 179 7.20 -0.06 -2.87
N ASN A 180 7.22 1.07 -2.18
CA ASN A 180 8.39 1.51 -1.44
C ASN A 180 8.22 1.23 0.06
N ALA A 181 9.13 0.46 0.65
CA ALA A 181 9.19 0.26 2.09
C ALA A 181 10.45 0.90 2.66
N ARG A 182 10.28 1.79 3.63
CA ARG A 182 11.40 2.39 4.36
C ARG A 182 12.05 1.32 5.22
N LEU A 183 13.35 1.13 5.07
CA LEU A 183 14.14 0.25 5.91
C LEU A 183 14.54 0.99 7.19
N HIS A 184 14.25 0.39 8.35
CA HIS A 184 14.61 0.93 9.67
C HIS A 184 15.86 0.25 10.27
N ALA A 185 16.49 -0.66 9.52
CA ALA A 185 17.71 -1.33 9.94
C ALA A 185 18.93 -0.41 9.77
N THR A 186 19.83 -0.43 10.75
CA THR A 186 21.16 0.17 10.60
C THR A 186 22.09 -0.88 10.00
N LEU A 187 22.32 -0.77 8.69
CA LEU A 187 23.29 -1.63 8.01
C LEU A 187 24.72 -1.13 8.31
N PRO A 188 25.70 -2.03 8.53
CA PRO A 188 27.10 -1.65 8.77
C PRO A 188 27.82 -1.19 7.48
N PHE A 189 27.10 -1.12 6.37
CA PHE A 189 27.57 -0.74 5.04
C PHE A 189 26.47 0.01 4.28
N GLU A 190 26.85 0.69 3.20
CA GLU A 190 25.92 1.23 2.22
C GLU A 190 25.67 0.20 1.11
N VAL A 191 24.41 -0.11 0.82
CA VAL A 191 24.04 -0.93 -0.34
C VAL A 191 23.98 -0.03 -1.56
N THR A 192 24.87 -0.26 -2.53
CA THR A 192 24.94 0.54 -3.76
C THR A 192 24.19 -0.09 -4.92
N ASP A 193 24.05 -1.42 -4.93
CA ASP A 193 23.29 -2.17 -5.91
C ASP A 193 22.86 -3.52 -5.32
N PHE A 194 21.57 -3.81 -5.42
CA PHE A 194 21.01 -5.12 -5.13
C PHE A 194 19.66 -5.23 -5.81
N ASP A 195 19.58 -6.11 -6.79
CA ASP A 195 18.39 -6.35 -7.60
C ASP A 195 18.20 -7.85 -7.77
N VAL A 196 17.17 -8.40 -7.11
CA VAL A 196 16.87 -9.82 -7.09
C VAL A 196 15.42 -10.07 -7.45
N SER A 197 15.18 -11.21 -8.08
CA SER A 197 13.84 -11.67 -8.44
C SER A 197 13.79 -13.19 -8.35
N GLY A 198 12.59 -13.75 -8.17
CA GLY A 198 12.42 -15.19 -7.97
C GLY A 198 12.18 -15.53 -6.51
N SER A 199 12.03 -16.83 -6.24
CA SER A 199 11.61 -17.36 -4.93
C SER A 199 12.72 -17.36 -3.88
N ASP A 200 13.98 -17.48 -4.30
CA ASP A 200 15.15 -17.60 -3.43
C ASP A 200 15.78 -16.26 -3.07
N LEU A 201 15.43 -15.19 -3.79
CA LEU A 201 15.87 -13.80 -3.57
C LEU A 201 17.37 -13.66 -3.27
N ARG A 202 18.16 -14.44 -4.01
CA ARG A 202 19.61 -14.50 -3.90
C ARG A 202 20.25 -13.79 -5.08
N GLY A 203 21.33 -13.07 -4.82
CA GLY A 203 22.10 -12.40 -5.86
C GLY A 203 23.39 -11.79 -5.31
N GLU A 204 24.12 -11.13 -6.20
CA GLU A 204 25.31 -10.36 -5.81
C GLU A 204 24.86 -8.98 -5.31
N MET A 205 25.33 -8.60 -4.14
CA MET A 205 25.08 -7.29 -3.53
C MET A 205 26.34 -6.46 -3.60
N LYS A 206 26.26 -5.27 -4.20
CA LYS A 206 27.34 -4.28 -4.18
C LYS A 206 27.20 -3.41 -2.95
N LEU A 207 28.28 -3.30 -2.21
CA LEU A 207 28.35 -2.63 -0.92
C LEU A 207 29.48 -1.61 -0.92
N ARG A 208 29.32 -0.56 -0.13
CA ARG A 208 30.38 0.37 0.24
C ARG A 208 30.56 0.32 1.76
N MET A 209 31.75 -0.10 2.18
CA MET A 209 32.16 -0.19 3.58
C MET A 209 32.42 1.21 4.16
N ALA A 210 32.43 1.34 5.49
CA ALA A 210 32.77 2.59 6.17
C ALA A 210 34.19 3.10 5.84
N SER A 211 35.10 2.20 5.47
CA SER A 211 36.44 2.52 4.96
C SER A 211 36.45 3.18 3.58
N GLY A 212 35.31 3.20 2.89
CA GLY A 212 35.17 3.62 1.50
C GLY A 212 35.45 2.51 0.48
N GLU A 213 35.87 1.33 0.93
CA GLU A 213 36.06 0.16 0.07
C GLU A 213 34.71 -0.25 -0.54
N GLN A 214 34.69 -0.42 -1.86
CA GLN A 214 33.53 -0.97 -2.57
C GLN A 214 33.77 -2.45 -2.79
N ILE A 215 32.78 -3.27 -2.43
CA ILE A 215 32.86 -4.73 -2.54
C ILE A 215 31.58 -5.26 -3.18
N GLN A 216 31.67 -6.46 -3.73
CA GLN A 216 30.52 -7.28 -4.09
C GLN A 216 30.57 -8.58 -3.29
N ALA A 217 29.44 -8.98 -2.74
CA ALA A 217 29.32 -10.20 -1.95
C ALA A 217 27.98 -10.90 -2.25
N PRO A 218 27.94 -12.24 -2.21
CA PRO A 218 26.69 -12.97 -2.27
C PRO A 218 25.77 -12.58 -1.12
N ALA A 219 24.52 -12.30 -1.44
CA ALA A 219 23.51 -11.95 -0.46
C ALA A 219 22.17 -12.64 -0.75
N GLN A 220 21.38 -12.80 0.30
CA GLN A 220 20.04 -13.37 0.23
C GLN A 220 19.07 -12.60 1.13
N LEU A 221 17.92 -12.22 0.58
CA LEU A 221 16.80 -11.70 1.35
C LEU A 221 15.86 -12.82 1.76
N LEU A 222 15.52 -12.84 3.04
CA LEU A 222 14.52 -13.74 3.61
C LEU A 222 13.42 -12.88 4.22
N PHE A 223 12.16 -13.20 3.92
CA PHE A 223 11.00 -12.55 4.53
C PHE A 223 10.31 -13.52 5.49
N ASP A 224 9.82 -13.00 6.61
CA ASP A 224 9.11 -13.81 7.60
C ASP A 224 7.60 -13.96 7.23
N ASP A 225 7.10 -13.13 6.31
CA ASP A 225 5.71 -13.13 5.86
C ASP A 225 5.46 -14.18 4.76
N GLN A 226 4.68 -15.22 5.09
CA GLN A 226 4.36 -16.32 4.18
C GLN A 226 3.58 -15.85 2.93
N GLN A 227 2.68 -14.89 3.07
CA GLN A 227 1.87 -14.42 1.92
C GLN A 227 2.75 -13.65 0.94
N LEU A 228 3.70 -12.85 1.45
CA LEU A 228 4.71 -12.23 0.60
C LEU A 228 5.58 -13.27 -0.11
N LEU A 229 6.01 -14.33 0.59
CA LEU A 229 6.79 -15.42 -0.01
C LEU A 229 6.02 -16.14 -1.12
N GLU A 230 4.77 -16.52 -0.89
CA GLU A 230 3.91 -17.15 -1.92
C GLU A 230 3.78 -16.27 -3.17
N ARG A 231 3.68 -14.94 -3.00
CA ARG A 231 3.66 -13.98 -4.13
C ARG A 231 5.00 -13.92 -4.86
N LEU A 232 6.12 -13.96 -4.14
CA LEU A 232 7.45 -14.00 -4.73
C LEU A 232 7.67 -15.30 -5.53
N GLU A 233 7.16 -16.43 -5.03
CA GLU A 233 7.23 -17.75 -5.66
C GLU A 233 6.38 -17.86 -6.93
N MET A 234 5.21 -17.22 -6.98
CA MET A 234 4.36 -17.21 -8.18
C MET A 234 4.98 -16.49 -9.38
N GLY A 235 6.13 -15.83 -9.19
CA GLY A 235 6.84 -15.11 -10.23
C GLY A 235 6.16 -13.78 -10.58
N GLY A 236 6.97 -12.78 -10.93
CA GLY A 236 6.48 -11.44 -11.27
C GLY A 236 6.69 -10.38 -10.20
N MET A 237 7.48 -10.68 -9.17
CA MET A 237 7.92 -9.69 -8.20
C MET A 237 9.45 -9.59 -8.16
N ARG A 238 9.95 -8.36 -8.18
CA ARG A 238 11.38 -8.04 -8.12
C ARG A 238 11.62 -7.11 -6.93
N VAL A 239 12.66 -7.39 -6.15
CA VAL A 239 12.99 -6.67 -4.94
C VAL A 239 14.35 -6.01 -5.11
N ARG A 240 14.40 -4.71 -4.83
CA ARG A 240 15.63 -3.92 -4.88
C ARG A 240 15.87 -3.20 -3.57
N ILE A 241 17.12 -3.03 -3.19
CA ILE A 241 17.50 -2.09 -2.12
C ILE A 241 18.07 -0.84 -2.77
N GLN A 242 17.50 0.31 -2.44
CA GLN A 242 17.94 1.60 -2.96
C GLN A 242 18.07 2.60 -1.81
N ARG A 243 18.99 3.56 -1.96
CA ARG A 243 19.16 4.67 -1.01
C ARG A 243 18.88 6.02 -1.68
N PRO A 244 17.62 6.34 -2.02
CA PRO A 244 17.26 7.69 -2.41
C PRO A 244 17.35 8.62 -1.18
N ASP A 245 18.02 9.76 -1.33
CA ASP A 245 18.09 10.82 -0.31
C ASP A 245 18.57 10.35 1.08
N ALA A 246 19.58 9.46 1.10
CA ALA A 246 20.24 8.94 2.31
C ALA A 246 19.39 8.03 3.22
N VAL A 247 18.22 7.54 2.77
CA VAL A 247 17.41 6.56 3.51
C VAL A 247 17.29 5.28 2.68
N ASP A 248 17.66 4.14 3.27
CA ASP A 248 17.49 2.85 2.62
C ASP A 248 16.01 2.49 2.47
N ARG A 249 15.67 1.97 1.28
CA ARG A 249 14.34 1.53 0.92
C ARG A 249 14.42 0.17 0.24
N LEU A 250 13.49 -0.69 0.61
CA LEU A 250 13.14 -1.89 -0.16
C LEU A 250 12.08 -1.48 -1.18
N VAL A 251 12.39 -1.69 -2.46
CA VAL A 251 11.49 -1.41 -3.58
C VAL A 251 10.99 -2.73 -4.13
N PHE A 252 9.68 -2.95 -4.05
CA PHE A 252 9.03 -4.14 -4.62
C PHE A 252 8.36 -3.72 -5.92
N GLU A 253 8.87 -4.20 -7.06
CA GLU A 253 8.13 -4.22 -8.32
C GLU A 253 7.13 -5.37 -8.23
N PHE A 254 5.83 -5.08 -8.26
CA PHE A 254 4.77 -6.08 -8.01
C PHE A 254 3.80 -6.27 -9.19
N GLY A 255 4.01 -5.56 -10.29
CA GLY A 255 3.20 -5.76 -11.50
C GLY A 255 3.49 -4.75 -12.61
N SER A 256 2.88 -4.99 -13.76
CA SER A 256 2.88 -4.08 -14.92
C SER A 256 1.44 -3.78 -15.32
N ILE A 257 1.14 -2.51 -15.58
CA ILE A 257 -0.18 -2.03 -16.03
C ILE A 257 -0.22 -1.79 -17.55
N GLY A 258 0.76 -2.33 -18.28
CA GLY A 258 0.81 -2.33 -19.75
C GLY A 258 1.97 -1.53 -20.33
N THR A 259 1.94 -1.35 -21.65
CA THR A 259 3.00 -0.69 -22.41
C THR A 259 2.53 0.63 -22.99
N VAL A 260 3.33 1.68 -22.82
CA VAL A 260 3.09 3.00 -23.39
C VAL A 260 4.15 3.33 -24.43
N ARG A 261 3.77 4.19 -25.38
CA ARG A 261 4.77 4.82 -26.24
C ARG A 261 5.57 5.77 -25.38
N TYR A 262 6.89 5.64 -25.41
CA TYR A 262 7.82 6.46 -24.65
C TYR A 262 8.44 7.51 -25.57
N GLN A 263 8.55 8.75 -25.09
CA GLN A 263 9.43 9.75 -25.66
C GLN A 263 10.32 10.23 -24.52
N PRO A 264 11.62 10.46 -24.75
CA PRO A 264 12.45 11.17 -23.79
C PRO A 264 11.71 12.46 -23.42
N TYR A 265 11.59 12.79 -22.13
CA TYR A 265 10.83 13.93 -21.57
C TYR A 265 9.33 13.75 -21.29
N MET A 266 8.72 12.57 -21.48
CA MET A 266 7.37 12.32 -20.93
C MET A 266 7.40 12.10 -19.41
N TYR A 267 7.55 13.20 -18.67
CA TYR A 267 7.47 13.20 -17.20
C TYR A 267 6.05 12.96 -16.67
N PHE A 268 5.01 13.22 -17.48
CA PHE A 268 3.62 13.21 -17.02
C PHE A 268 3.12 11.81 -16.61
N ILE A 269 3.67 10.73 -17.18
CA ILE A 269 3.20 9.37 -16.89
C ILE A 269 3.52 8.97 -15.44
N ARG A 270 4.61 9.52 -14.86
CA ARG A 270 4.96 9.32 -13.44
C ARG A 270 4.01 10.03 -12.48
N SER A 271 3.14 10.90 -12.99
CA SER A 271 2.16 11.65 -12.20
C SER A 271 0.73 11.41 -12.68
N ASP A 272 0.51 10.40 -13.54
CA ASP A 272 -0.78 10.13 -14.15
C ASP A 272 -1.72 9.46 -13.13
N PRO A 273 -2.82 10.14 -12.72
CA PRO A 273 -3.77 9.58 -11.77
C PRO A 273 -4.33 8.21 -12.21
N GLU A 274 -4.57 8.02 -13.51
CA GLU A 274 -5.11 6.76 -14.04
C GLU A 274 -4.13 5.61 -13.87
N ALA A 275 -2.83 5.86 -14.07
CA ALA A 275 -1.78 4.87 -13.86
C ALA A 275 -1.65 4.50 -12.37
N PHE A 276 -1.76 5.47 -11.47
CA PHE A 276 -1.75 5.21 -10.03
C PHE A 276 -2.95 4.37 -9.59
N ASP A 277 -4.16 4.71 -10.03
CA ASP A 277 -5.37 3.95 -9.71
C ASP A 277 -5.30 2.53 -10.28
N ALA A 278 -4.76 2.35 -11.49
CA ALA A 278 -4.51 1.02 -12.04
C ALA A 278 -3.54 0.19 -11.17
N CYS A 279 -2.44 0.78 -10.72
CA CYS A 279 -1.50 0.10 -9.83
C CYS A 279 -2.08 -0.20 -8.44
N ARG A 280 -2.97 0.65 -7.91
CA ARG A 280 -3.72 0.36 -6.67
C ARG A 280 -4.62 -0.87 -6.85
N GLY A 281 -5.27 -0.99 -8.00
CA GLY A 281 -6.02 -2.19 -8.37
C GLY A 281 -5.15 -3.46 -8.37
N VAL A 282 -3.94 -3.38 -8.92
CA VAL A 282 -2.96 -4.50 -8.89
C VAL A 282 -2.51 -4.81 -7.47
N ALA A 283 -2.27 -3.80 -6.64
CA ALA A 283 -1.90 -3.99 -5.24
C ALA A 283 -3.01 -4.67 -4.43
N TYR A 284 -4.27 -4.27 -4.65
CA TYR A 284 -5.43 -4.92 -4.04
C TYR A 284 -5.55 -6.39 -4.45
N GLN A 285 -5.42 -6.70 -5.74
CA GLN A 285 -5.44 -8.08 -6.25
C GLN A 285 -4.25 -8.92 -5.76
N SER A 286 -3.14 -8.26 -5.41
CA SER A 286 -1.98 -8.92 -4.83
C SER A 286 -2.19 -9.36 -3.38
N GLY A 287 -3.28 -8.92 -2.75
CA GLY A 287 -3.61 -9.26 -1.37
C GLY A 287 -2.64 -8.63 -0.36
N ARG A 288 -2.68 -9.15 0.87
CA ARG A 288 -1.80 -8.69 1.95
C ARG A 288 -0.36 -9.18 1.70
N PRO A 289 0.66 -8.41 2.10
CA PRO A 289 0.58 -7.14 2.83
C PRO A 289 0.25 -5.93 1.94
N PHE A 290 0.41 -6.01 0.62
CA PHE A 290 0.29 -4.86 -0.29
C PHE A 290 -1.06 -4.15 -0.21
N SER A 291 -2.16 -4.91 -0.14
CA SER A 291 -3.51 -4.33 -0.10
C SER A 291 -3.73 -3.42 1.11
N PHE A 292 -3.11 -3.70 2.26
CA PHE A 292 -3.21 -2.86 3.46
C PHE A 292 -2.54 -1.49 3.33
N TYR A 293 -1.44 -1.42 2.58
CA TYR A 293 -0.65 -0.20 2.48
C TYR A 293 -0.90 0.58 1.19
N LEU A 294 -1.23 -0.15 0.12
CA LEU A 294 -1.26 0.34 -1.26
C LEU A 294 -2.58 0.02 -1.97
N GLY A 295 -3.43 -0.84 -1.40
CA GLY A 295 -4.73 -1.17 -1.96
C GLY A 295 -5.74 -0.03 -1.82
N GLU A 296 -7.02 -0.37 -2.00
CA GLU A 296 -8.13 0.59 -1.98
C GLU A 296 -9.19 0.21 -0.95
N GLY A 297 -9.99 1.19 -0.53
CA GLY A 297 -11.15 0.94 0.31
C GLY A 297 -10.80 0.48 1.74
N VAL A 298 -11.43 -0.61 2.19
CA VAL A 298 -11.45 -1.04 3.59
C VAL A 298 -10.12 -1.64 4.07
N ASP A 299 -9.27 -2.13 3.17
CA ASP A 299 -7.95 -2.62 3.56
C ASP A 299 -7.04 -1.52 4.13
N ARG A 300 -7.34 -0.25 3.85
CA ARG A 300 -6.60 0.90 4.39
C ARG A 300 -7.09 1.37 5.77
N LEU A 301 -7.99 0.60 6.38
CA LEU A 301 -8.55 0.87 7.69
C LEU A 301 -7.45 0.76 8.75
N LEU A 302 -7.26 1.83 9.51
CA LEU A 302 -6.30 1.90 10.61
C LEU A 302 -6.93 1.49 11.93
N LYS A 303 -8.16 1.94 12.15
CA LYS A 303 -8.82 1.83 13.45
C LYS A 303 -10.33 1.86 13.31
N VAL A 304 -11.01 1.17 14.21
CA VAL A 304 -12.46 1.19 14.32
C VAL A 304 -12.85 1.66 15.72
N ARG A 305 -13.86 2.53 15.79
CA ARG A 305 -14.49 2.92 17.05
C ARG A 305 -15.97 2.56 16.99
N PHE A 306 -16.40 1.61 17.81
CA PHE A 306 -17.82 1.32 17.96
C PHE A 306 -18.49 2.34 18.88
N GLN A 307 -19.72 2.71 18.54
CA GLN A 307 -20.55 3.50 19.41
C GLN A 307 -20.99 2.62 20.60
N PRO A 308 -20.99 3.14 21.84
CA PRO A 308 -21.52 2.40 22.97
C PRO A 308 -23.01 2.09 22.74
N PRO A 309 -23.51 0.92 23.21
CA PRO A 309 -24.93 0.64 23.19
C PRO A 309 -25.63 1.71 24.03
N GLY A 310 -26.56 2.43 23.39
CA GLY A 310 -27.42 3.42 24.04
C GLY A 310 -28.63 2.80 24.70
#